data_AF-W1I599-F1
#
_entry.id   AF-W1I599-F1
#
_cell.length_a   1.000
_cell.length_b   1.000
_cell.length_c   1.000
_cell.angle_alpha   90.00
_cell.angle_beta   90.00
_cell.angle_gamma   90.00
#
_symmetry.space_group_name_H-M   'P 1'
#
loop_
_entity.id
_entity.type
_entity.pdbx_description
1 polymer ?
#
loop_
_entity_poly.entity_id
_entity_poly.type
_entity_poly.pdbx_seq_one_letter_code
_entity_poly.pdbx_strand_id
1 'polypeptide(L)'
;MIGTHNSMTYAKPYHWYGWLLIPFARCQKKNLREQLLAGVRCFDLRIRFDKDGTPYFAHGAMRVKGDVYGVLTDLKIQTMFLKEKLLVRLILEDPKLRKEQEILFIDFCNDIENVFGEYMTFFEGRRKGDWALIYDFKHKQPINQFVGSMAEDARWYEKIMPFAYACRKNKANMQLATDVLKDKVNLFDFV
;
A
#
# COMPACT_ATOMS: atom_id res chain seq x y z
N MET A 1 3.63 -13.98 -5.12
CA MET A 1 3.24 -13.59 -3.73
C MET A 1 1.98 -12.71 -3.74
N ILE A 2 1.10 -12.81 -2.73
CA ILE A 2 -0.10 -11.96 -2.58
C ILE A 2 0.23 -10.73 -1.73
N GLY A 3 -0.20 -9.55 -2.20
CA GLY A 3 -0.12 -8.29 -1.48
C GLY A 3 -1.44 -7.49 -1.54
N THR A 4 -1.58 -6.51 -0.65
CA THR A 4 -2.72 -5.59 -0.65
C THR A 4 -2.32 -4.22 -1.19
N HIS A 5 -3.15 -3.67 -2.07
CA HIS A 5 -3.03 -2.31 -2.55
C HIS A 5 -3.67 -1.32 -1.56
N ASN A 6 -3.01 -0.17 -1.31
CA ASN A 6 -3.36 0.80 -0.28
C ASN A 6 -3.81 0.14 1.04
N SER A 7 -2.92 -0.64 1.65
CA SER A 7 -3.26 -1.60 2.73
C SER A 7 -4.00 -0.99 3.92
N MET A 8 -3.79 0.31 4.19
CA MET A 8 -4.37 1.02 5.34
C MET A 8 -5.76 1.61 5.10
N THR A 9 -6.34 1.48 3.91
CA THR A 9 -7.65 2.09 3.57
C THR A 9 -8.86 1.42 4.24
N TYR A 10 -8.66 0.32 4.97
CA TYR A 10 -9.67 -0.22 5.88
C TYR A 10 -9.94 0.71 7.07
N ALA A 11 -8.94 1.50 7.47
CA ALA A 11 -9.03 2.36 8.63
C ALA A 11 -10.06 3.48 8.41
N LYS A 12 -10.55 4.03 9.53
CA LYS A 12 -11.50 5.15 9.50
C LYS A 12 -10.81 6.37 8.87
N PRO A 13 -11.53 7.17 8.06
CA PRO A 13 -11.05 8.47 7.65
C PRO A 13 -10.67 9.34 8.86
N TYR A 14 -9.61 10.13 8.70
CA TYR A 14 -9.19 11.09 9.73
C TYR A 14 -10.16 12.28 9.81
N HIS A 15 -10.56 12.80 8.64
CA HIS A 15 -11.54 13.89 8.52
C HIS A 15 -12.92 13.36 8.14
N TRP A 16 -13.96 14.09 8.55
CA TRP A 16 -15.36 13.71 8.29
C TRP A 16 -15.69 13.59 6.79
N TYR A 17 -15.15 14.48 5.94
CA TYR A 17 -15.42 14.46 4.50
C TYR A 17 -14.85 13.20 3.83
N GLY A 18 -13.88 12.53 4.45
CA GLY A 18 -13.33 11.29 3.93
C GLY A 18 -14.35 10.14 3.90
N TRP A 19 -15.42 10.20 4.70
CA TRP A 19 -16.52 9.24 4.61
C TRP A 19 -17.24 9.28 3.26
N LEU A 20 -17.30 10.44 2.61
CA LEU A 20 -17.85 10.60 1.25
C LEU A 20 -16.94 10.00 0.17
N LEU A 21 -15.64 9.88 0.45
CA LEU A 21 -14.65 9.35 -0.48
C LEU A 21 -14.52 7.83 -0.42
N ILE A 22 -15.07 7.17 0.61
CA ILE A 22 -14.94 5.71 0.82
C ILE A 22 -15.32 4.87 -0.41
N PRO A 23 -16.43 5.13 -1.14
CA PRO A 23 -16.79 4.32 -2.30
C PRO A 23 -15.70 4.30 -3.39
N PHE A 24 -14.87 5.35 -3.45
CA PHE A 24 -13.86 5.54 -4.49
C PHE A 24 -12.43 5.27 -4.00
N ALA A 25 -12.18 5.51 -2.71
CA ALA A 25 -10.83 5.49 -2.12
C ALA A 25 -10.60 4.31 -1.16
N ARG A 26 -11.64 3.56 -0.76
CA ARG A 26 -11.41 2.35 0.03
C ARG A 26 -10.95 1.23 -0.89
N CYS A 27 -9.79 0.66 -0.57
CA CYS A 27 -9.23 -0.50 -1.24
C CYS A 27 -9.26 -1.74 -0.36
N GLN A 28 -9.33 -1.62 0.98
CA GLN A 28 -9.34 -2.77 1.89
C GLN A 28 -10.51 -2.68 2.89
N LYS A 29 -11.03 -3.84 3.30
CA LYS A 29 -11.99 -3.97 4.42
C LYS A 29 -11.35 -4.61 5.65
N LYS A 30 -10.45 -5.57 5.42
CA LYS A 30 -9.71 -6.30 6.46
C LYS A 30 -8.64 -5.41 7.06
N ASN A 31 -8.47 -5.46 8.39
CA ASN A 31 -7.31 -4.87 9.06
C ASN A 31 -6.04 -5.67 8.74
N LEU A 32 -4.85 -5.16 9.13
CA LEU A 32 -3.59 -5.82 8.79
C LEU A 32 -3.47 -7.26 9.28
N ARG A 33 -3.98 -7.56 10.49
CA ARG A 33 -3.98 -8.94 11.02
C ARG A 33 -4.88 -9.85 10.20
N GLU A 34 -6.07 -9.39 9.85
CA GLU A 34 -7.00 -10.13 8.98
C GLU A 34 -6.43 -10.31 7.56
N GLN A 35 -5.69 -9.33 7.04
CA GLN A 35 -4.97 -9.44 5.77
C GLN A 35 -3.88 -10.54 5.86
N LEU A 36 -3.09 -10.57 6.92
CA LEU A 36 -2.09 -11.63 7.16
C LEU A 36 -2.71 -13.02 7.22
N LEU A 37 -3.83 -13.16 7.94
CA LEU A 37 -4.60 -14.41 8.03
C LEU A 37 -5.19 -14.83 6.68
N ALA A 38 -5.46 -13.88 5.78
CA ALA A 38 -5.86 -14.13 4.41
C ALA A 38 -4.68 -14.49 3.47
N GLY A 39 -3.47 -14.65 4.00
CA GLY A 39 -2.27 -15.04 3.23
C GLY A 39 -1.51 -13.88 2.60
N VAL A 40 -1.85 -12.63 2.95
CA VAL A 40 -1.10 -11.45 2.48
C VAL A 40 0.30 -11.46 3.09
N ARG A 41 1.32 -11.19 2.27
CA ARG A 41 2.72 -11.04 2.69
C ARG A 41 3.40 -9.77 2.19
N CYS A 42 2.67 -8.96 1.41
CA CYS A 42 3.12 -7.65 0.98
C CYS A 42 2.08 -6.56 1.29
N PHE A 43 2.52 -5.44 1.85
CA PHE A 43 1.68 -4.30 2.21
C PHE A 43 2.08 -3.05 1.42
N ASP A 44 1.14 -2.43 0.71
CA ASP A 44 1.29 -1.14 0.03
C ASP A 44 0.93 -0.01 0.99
N LEU A 45 1.96 0.61 1.58
CA LEU A 45 1.81 1.76 2.48
C LEU A 45 2.07 3.06 1.72
N ARG A 46 1.11 3.96 1.85
CA ARG A 46 1.07 5.22 1.12
C ARG A 46 1.21 6.37 2.09
N ILE A 47 2.34 7.06 2.01
CA ILE A 47 2.79 7.98 3.04
C ILE A 47 2.71 9.40 2.51
N ARG A 48 2.30 10.32 3.38
CA ARG A 48 2.42 11.76 3.22
C ARG A 48 2.80 12.35 4.57
N PHE A 49 3.36 13.55 4.59
CA PHE A 49 3.80 14.21 5.80
C PHE A 49 2.96 15.44 6.08
N ASP A 50 2.70 15.71 7.36
CA ASP A 50 2.07 16.97 7.75
C ASP A 50 3.10 18.10 7.85
N LYS A 51 2.63 19.27 8.29
CA LYS A 51 3.46 20.48 8.40
C LYS A 51 4.60 20.33 9.42
N ASP A 52 4.46 19.40 10.36
CA ASP A 52 5.41 19.15 11.43
C ASP A 52 6.36 18.00 11.04
N GLY A 53 6.29 17.51 9.80
CA GLY A 53 7.10 16.41 9.30
C GLY A 53 6.63 15.03 9.77
N THR A 54 5.45 14.92 10.40
CA THR A 54 4.96 13.65 10.91
C THR A 54 4.35 12.81 9.77
N PRO A 55 4.80 11.56 9.55
CA PRO A 55 4.23 10.70 8.52
C PRO A 55 2.81 10.26 8.86
N TYR A 56 1.95 10.20 7.86
CA TYR A 56 0.60 9.64 7.96
C TYR A 56 0.19 8.89 6.70
N PHE A 57 -0.79 7.99 6.85
CA PHE A 57 -1.35 7.24 5.75
C PHE A 57 -2.32 8.07 4.91
N ALA A 58 -2.13 8.05 3.59
CA ALA A 58 -2.95 8.80 2.65
C ALA A 58 -3.32 7.98 1.41
N HIS A 59 -4.49 8.28 0.86
CA HIS A 59 -4.84 7.86 -0.50
C HIS A 59 -5.60 8.99 -1.22
N GLY A 60 -4.96 9.58 -2.23
CA GLY A 60 -5.46 10.76 -2.92
C GLY A 60 -5.67 11.92 -1.95
N ALA A 61 -6.93 12.39 -1.86
CA ALA A 61 -7.34 13.43 -0.94
C ALA A 61 -7.68 12.92 0.47
N MET A 62 -7.77 11.59 0.67
CA MET A 62 -8.19 10.99 1.94
C MET A 62 -6.98 10.71 2.83
N ARG A 63 -6.95 11.30 4.03
CA ARG A 63 -6.11 10.83 5.16
C ARG A 63 -6.86 9.77 5.94
N VAL A 64 -6.21 8.66 6.26
CA VAL A 64 -6.77 7.59 7.11
C VAL A 64 -6.09 7.57 8.48
N LYS A 65 -6.82 7.14 9.50
CA LYS A 65 -6.28 7.01 10.85
C LYS A 65 -5.27 5.87 10.93
N GLY A 66 -4.19 6.09 11.66
CA GLY A 66 -3.14 5.10 11.94
C GLY A 66 -1.85 5.82 12.30
N ASP A 67 -1.10 5.24 13.22
CA ASP A 67 0.27 5.63 13.51
C ASP A 67 1.21 4.83 12.59
N VAL A 68 2.02 5.52 11.80
CA VAL A 68 2.88 4.88 10.79
C VAL A 68 3.95 4.03 11.48
N TYR A 69 4.59 4.54 12.53
CA TYR A 69 5.63 3.81 13.25
C TYR A 69 5.05 2.67 14.08
N GLY A 70 3.89 2.87 14.72
CA GLY A 70 3.13 1.81 15.36
C GLY A 70 2.79 0.67 14.40
N VAL A 71 2.30 0.99 13.20
CA VAL A 71 2.01 -0.03 12.16
C VAL A 71 3.26 -0.78 11.71
N LEU A 72 4.39 -0.08 11.48
CA LEU A 72 5.66 -0.73 11.13
C LEU A 72 6.17 -1.64 12.27
N THR A 73 5.99 -1.21 13.50
CA THR A 73 6.32 -2.00 14.70
C THR A 73 5.44 -3.24 14.80
N ASP A 74 4.13 -3.10 14.58
CA ASP A 74 3.20 -4.23 14.55
C ASP A 74 3.59 -5.22 13.45
N LEU A 75 3.88 -4.76 12.23
CA LEU A 75 4.33 -5.62 11.13
C LEU A 75 5.65 -6.33 11.46
N LYS A 76 6.63 -5.64 12.07
CA LYS A 76 7.85 -6.25 12.61
C LYS A 76 7.53 -7.37 13.60
N ILE A 77 6.62 -7.14 14.55
CA ILE A 77 6.22 -8.18 15.51
C ILE A 77 5.61 -9.38 14.77
N GLN A 78 4.80 -9.15 13.74
CA GLN A 78 4.24 -10.23 12.92
C GLN A 78 5.32 -11.01 12.16
N THR A 79 6.36 -10.36 11.64
CA THR A 79 7.46 -11.05 10.94
C THR A 79 8.20 -12.00 11.89
N MET A 80 8.41 -11.58 13.14
CA MET A 80 9.02 -12.40 14.19
C MET A 80 8.17 -13.62 14.54
N PHE A 81 6.85 -13.45 14.69
CA PHE A 81 5.94 -14.56 14.96
C PHE A 81 5.84 -15.56 13.80
N LEU A 82 5.77 -15.05 12.57
CA LEU A 82 5.69 -15.87 11.36
C LEU A 82 7.03 -16.52 11.00
N LYS A 83 8.15 -16.02 11.56
CA LYS A 83 9.53 -16.37 11.15
C LYS A 83 9.74 -16.17 9.64
N GLU A 84 9.11 -15.13 9.10
CA GLU A 84 9.10 -14.79 7.68
C GLU A 84 9.18 -13.27 7.53
N LYS A 85 10.06 -12.76 6.66
CA LYS A 85 10.10 -11.33 6.33
C LYS A 85 8.88 -10.93 5.49
N LEU A 86 8.20 -9.87 5.91
CA LEU A 86 7.13 -9.25 5.13
C LEU A 86 7.71 -8.23 4.14
N LEU A 87 7.06 -8.09 3.00
CA LEU A 87 7.38 -7.04 2.03
C LEU A 87 6.53 -5.81 2.32
N VAL A 88 7.15 -4.63 2.24
CA VAL A 88 6.49 -3.35 2.43
C VAL A 88 6.82 -2.45 1.25
N ARG A 89 5.83 -2.19 0.42
CA ARG A 89 5.93 -1.21 -0.65
C ARG A 89 5.66 0.17 -0.06
N LEU A 90 6.54 1.12 -0.33
CA LEU A 90 6.36 2.52 0.07
C LEU A 90 6.16 3.42 -1.13
N ILE A 91 5.12 4.23 -1.06
CA ILE A 91 4.81 5.26 -2.05
C ILE A 91 4.60 6.60 -1.34
N LEU A 92 5.27 7.63 -1.84
CA LEU A 92 4.97 9.01 -1.49
C LEU A 92 3.67 9.40 -2.18
N GLU A 93 2.58 9.48 -1.42
CA GLU A 93 1.27 9.87 -1.94
C GLU A 93 1.19 11.39 -2.06
N ASP A 94 1.98 12.00 -2.96
CA ASP A 94 1.97 13.44 -3.22
C ASP A 94 1.81 13.80 -4.70
N PRO A 95 0.58 13.82 -5.23
CA PRO A 95 0.32 14.15 -6.64
C PRO A 95 0.64 15.60 -6.99
N LYS A 96 0.91 16.47 -6.00
CA LYS A 96 1.28 17.87 -6.20
C LYS A 96 2.78 18.09 -6.40
N LEU A 97 3.59 17.02 -6.33
CA LEU A 97 5.03 17.05 -6.61
C LEU A 97 5.79 18.07 -5.74
N ARG A 98 5.42 18.19 -4.46
CA ARG A 98 6.01 19.15 -3.53
C ARG A 98 7.38 18.65 -3.08
N LYS A 99 8.39 19.52 -3.16
CA LYS A 99 9.78 19.18 -2.81
C LYS A 99 9.94 18.87 -1.32
N GLU A 100 9.20 19.55 -0.44
CA GLU A 100 9.33 19.31 1.01
C GLU A 100 8.89 17.90 1.38
N GLN A 101 7.86 17.37 0.69
CA GLN A 101 7.40 16.00 0.88
C GLN A 101 8.41 14.97 0.40
N GLU A 102 9.16 15.29 -0.66
CA GLU A 102 10.22 14.44 -1.20
C GLU A 102 11.37 14.27 -0.21
N ILE A 103 11.85 15.40 0.35
CA ILE A 103 12.92 15.42 1.35
C ILE A 103 12.50 14.58 2.58
N LEU A 104 11.33 14.86 3.14
CA LEU A 104 10.81 14.11 4.29
C LEU A 104 10.62 12.62 3.99
N PHE A 105 10.24 12.28 2.76
CA PHE A 105 10.10 10.88 2.35
C PHE A 105 11.44 10.16 2.24
N ILE A 106 12.49 10.82 1.74
CA ILE A 106 13.85 10.26 1.68
C ILE A 106 14.36 9.97 3.10
N ASP A 107 14.24 10.95 4.00
CA ASP A 107 14.67 10.81 5.41
C ASP A 107 13.89 9.67 6.08
N PHE A 108 12.57 9.65 5.93
CA PHE A 108 11.71 8.57 6.41
C PHE A 108 12.12 7.19 5.87
N CYS A 109 12.38 7.07 4.56
CA CYS A 109 12.77 5.80 3.95
C CYS A 109 14.12 5.30 4.49
N ASN A 110 15.10 6.20 4.61
CA ASN A 110 16.40 5.91 5.23
C ASN A 110 16.22 5.40 6.66
N ASP A 111 15.46 6.13 7.48
CA ASP A 111 15.26 5.79 8.89
C ASP A 111 14.61 4.42 9.05
N ILE A 112 13.55 4.14 8.29
CA ILE A 112 12.86 2.85 8.44
C ILE A 112 13.64 1.69 7.82
N GLU A 113 14.40 1.88 6.74
CA GLU A 113 15.26 0.82 6.20
C GLU A 113 16.34 0.45 7.22
N ASN A 114 16.90 1.44 7.91
CA ASN A 114 17.89 1.24 8.98
C ASN A 114 17.28 0.55 10.22
N VAL A 115 16.10 1.00 10.68
CA VAL A 115 15.48 0.49 11.92
C VAL A 115 14.77 -0.85 11.72
N PHE A 116 14.15 -1.07 10.56
CA PHE A 116 13.27 -2.21 10.32
C PHE A 116 13.75 -3.16 9.21
N GLY A 117 14.80 -2.85 8.45
CA GLY A 117 15.26 -3.64 7.30
C GLY A 117 15.75 -5.06 7.65
N GLU A 118 16.12 -5.30 8.91
CA GLU A 118 16.41 -6.66 9.39
C GLU A 118 15.15 -7.54 9.40
N TYR A 119 13.97 -6.96 9.64
CA TYR A 119 12.71 -7.68 9.86
C TYR A 119 11.77 -7.64 8.66
N MET A 120 11.88 -6.62 7.81
CA MET A 120 11.01 -6.36 6.67
C MET A 120 11.83 -5.98 5.45
N THR A 121 11.26 -6.18 4.27
CA THR A 121 11.89 -5.82 2.99
C THR A 121 11.11 -4.68 2.36
N PHE A 122 11.74 -3.50 2.29
CA PHE A 122 11.16 -2.32 1.67
C PHE A 122 11.48 -2.22 0.18
N PHE A 123 10.57 -1.65 -0.62
CA PHE A 123 10.79 -1.45 -2.05
C PHE A 123 9.92 -0.35 -2.69
N GLU A 124 10.24 -0.07 -3.97
CA GLU A 124 9.72 0.97 -4.87
C GLU A 124 10.11 2.42 -4.56
N GLY A 125 9.77 2.98 -3.39
CA GLY A 125 10.17 4.35 -3.03
C GLY A 125 9.82 5.42 -4.08
N ARG A 126 8.64 5.32 -4.71
CA ARG A 126 8.20 6.21 -5.80
C ARG A 126 7.20 7.26 -5.35
N ARG A 127 7.10 8.35 -6.11
CA ARG A 127 6.07 9.39 -5.93
C ARG A 127 4.83 9.13 -6.78
N LYS A 128 3.66 9.23 -6.15
CA LYS A 128 2.37 9.23 -6.84
C LYS A 128 2.23 10.49 -7.68
N GLY A 129 1.90 10.34 -8.96
CA GLY A 129 1.67 11.46 -9.89
C GLY A 129 2.48 11.28 -11.17
N ASP A 130 3.81 11.28 -11.02
CA ASP A 130 4.78 11.06 -12.09
C ASP A 130 5.50 9.71 -12.01
N TRP A 131 5.32 8.98 -10.89
CA TRP A 131 6.01 7.71 -10.62
C TRP A 131 7.53 7.83 -10.60
N ALA A 132 8.05 9.04 -10.36
CA ALA A 132 9.48 9.28 -10.19
C ALA A 132 10.02 8.43 -9.04
N LEU A 133 11.21 7.86 -9.24
CA LEU A 133 11.96 7.18 -8.20
C LEU A 133 12.53 8.25 -7.26
N ILE A 134 12.08 8.23 -6.00
CA ILE A 134 12.53 9.19 -4.97
C ILE A 134 13.57 8.56 -4.07
N TYR A 135 13.35 7.29 -3.72
CA TYR A 135 14.25 6.53 -2.86
C TYR A 135 14.54 5.16 -3.47
N ASP A 136 15.82 4.85 -3.64
CA ASP A 136 16.25 3.61 -4.25
C ASP A 136 16.56 2.53 -3.20
N PHE A 137 15.51 1.83 -2.75
CA PHE A 137 15.64 0.70 -1.82
C PHE A 137 16.56 -0.40 -2.37
N LYS A 138 17.29 -1.08 -1.49
CA LYS A 138 18.21 -2.16 -1.89
C LYS A 138 17.50 -3.30 -2.63
N HIS A 139 16.29 -3.64 -2.19
CA HIS A 139 15.49 -4.71 -2.79
C HIS A 139 14.67 -4.21 -3.98
N LYS A 140 14.75 -4.94 -5.09
CA LYS A 140 13.89 -4.72 -6.27
C LYS A 140 12.89 -5.86 -6.37
N GLN A 141 11.61 -5.53 -6.47
CA GLN A 141 10.56 -6.51 -6.58
C GLN A 141 9.63 -6.17 -7.75
N PRO A 142 9.52 -7.04 -8.76
CA PRO A 142 8.50 -6.89 -9.79
C PRO A 142 7.11 -6.96 -9.18
N ILE A 143 6.26 -6.00 -9.55
CA ILE A 143 4.86 -5.96 -9.12
C ILE A 143 3.91 -6.20 -10.29
N ASN A 144 2.73 -6.69 -9.93
CA ASN A 144 1.55 -6.70 -10.76
C ASN A 144 0.39 -6.15 -9.94
N GLN A 145 -0.46 -5.30 -10.54
CA GLN A 145 -1.55 -4.64 -9.83
C GLN A 145 -2.89 -5.07 -10.41
N PHE A 146 -3.64 -5.86 -9.65
CA PHE A 146 -5.02 -6.25 -9.97
C PHE A 146 -6.01 -5.24 -9.38
N VAL A 147 -5.96 -4.01 -9.90
CA VAL A 147 -6.75 -2.87 -9.41
C VAL A 147 -7.58 -2.27 -10.53
N GLY A 148 -8.83 -1.92 -10.25
CA GLY A 148 -9.79 -1.49 -11.28
C GLY A 148 -9.37 -0.23 -12.03
N SER A 149 -8.67 0.69 -11.37
CA SER A 149 -8.21 1.95 -11.98
C SER A 149 -7.10 1.77 -13.02
N MET A 150 -6.37 0.66 -13.00
CA MET A 150 -5.27 0.36 -13.93
C MET A 150 -5.58 -0.79 -14.89
N ALA A 151 -6.66 -1.54 -14.66
CA ALA A 151 -7.01 -2.68 -15.50
C ALA A 151 -7.64 -2.23 -16.83
N GLU A 152 -7.17 -2.81 -17.93
CA GLU A 152 -7.70 -2.57 -19.27
C GLU A 152 -9.14 -3.12 -19.41
N ASP A 153 -9.44 -4.21 -18.71
CA ASP A 153 -10.74 -4.90 -18.74
C ASP A 153 -11.72 -4.41 -17.66
N ALA A 154 -11.38 -3.32 -16.97
CA ALA A 154 -12.27 -2.65 -16.03
C ALA A 154 -13.33 -1.84 -16.77
N ARG A 155 -14.59 -2.03 -16.36
CA ARG A 155 -15.69 -1.17 -16.80
C ARG A 155 -15.49 0.24 -16.24
N TRP A 156 -16.04 1.25 -16.91
CA TRP A 156 -15.85 2.65 -16.52
C TRP A 156 -16.15 2.92 -15.02
N TYR A 157 -17.19 2.27 -14.47
CA TYR A 157 -17.57 2.43 -13.07
C TYR A 157 -16.65 1.67 -12.10
N GLU A 158 -16.00 0.60 -12.57
CA GLU A 158 -15.01 -0.18 -11.79
C GLU A 158 -13.67 0.55 -11.70
N LYS A 159 -13.38 1.44 -12.65
CA LYS A 159 -12.21 2.33 -12.59
C LYS A 159 -12.30 3.34 -11.44
N ILE A 160 -13.52 3.67 -11.01
CA ILE A 160 -13.77 4.61 -9.92
C ILE A 160 -14.26 3.93 -8.64
N MET A 161 -14.82 2.72 -8.71
CA MET A 161 -15.27 1.94 -7.54
C MET A 161 -14.45 0.65 -7.41
N PRO A 162 -13.33 0.67 -6.66
CA PRO A 162 -12.43 -0.47 -6.57
C PRO A 162 -13.11 -1.77 -6.11
N PHE A 163 -14.13 -1.66 -5.25
CA PHE A 163 -14.91 -2.80 -4.76
C PHE A 163 -15.60 -3.58 -5.88
N ALA A 164 -16.15 -2.87 -6.88
CA ALA A 164 -16.86 -3.51 -7.97
C ALA A 164 -15.93 -4.36 -8.84
N TYR A 165 -14.72 -3.86 -9.13
CA TYR A 165 -13.70 -4.63 -9.85
C TYR A 165 -13.30 -5.88 -9.05
N ALA A 166 -12.95 -5.68 -7.77
CA ALA A 166 -12.50 -6.74 -6.88
C ALA A 166 -13.54 -7.88 -6.77
N CYS A 167 -14.82 -7.54 -6.57
CA CYS A 167 -15.90 -8.53 -6.51
C CYS A 167 -16.01 -9.37 -7.78
N ARG A 168 -15.82 -8.77 -8.95
CA ARG A 168 -15.93 -9.49 -10.22
C ARG A 168 -14.69 -10.30 -10.55
N LYS A 169 -13.50 -9.82 -10.19
CA LYS A 169 -12.24 -10.31 -10.76
C LYS A 169 -11.28 -10.99 -9.79
N ASN A 170 -11.37 -10.74 -8.49
CA ASN A 170 -10.36 -11.24 -7.54
C ASN A 170 -10.22 -12.76 -7.57
N LYS A 171 -11.32 -13.52 -7.70
CA LYS A 171 -11.22 -15.00 -7.77
C LYS A 171 -10.34 -15.46 -8.94
N ALA A 172 -10.58 -14.92 -10.14
CA ALA A 172 -9.80 -15.26 -11.32
C ALA A 172 -8.37 -14.71 -11.24
N ASN A 173 -8.21 -13.47 -10.76
CA ASN A 173 -6.90 -12.82 -10.64
C ASN A 173 -6.01 -13.49 -9.58
N MET A 174 -6.58 -14.00 -8.48
CA MET A 174 -5.85 -14.76 -7.46
C MET A 174 -5.39 -16.12 -7.98
N GLN A 175 -6.20 -16.76 -8.84
CA GLN A 175 -5.78 -17.97 -9.52
C GLN A 175 -4.63 -17.68 -10.50
N LEU A 176 -4.74 -16.63 -11.32
CA LEU A 176 -3.67 -16.20 -12.21
C LEU A 176 -2.38 -15.84 -11.46
N ALA A 177 -2.49 -15.17 -10.31
CA ALA A 177 -1.36 -14.84 -9.45
C ALA A 177 -0.66 -16.09 -8.91
N THR A 178 -1.43 -17.10 -8.54
CA THR A 178 -0.92 -18.37 -8.02
C THR A 178 -0.33 -19.24 -9.12
N ASP A 179 -0.91 -19.26 -10.31
CA ASP A 179 -0.56 -20.21 -11.35
C ASP A 179 0.53 -19.70 -12.29
N VAL A 180 0.47 -18.41 -12.65
CA VAL A 180 1.27 -17.81 -13.74
C VAL A 180 2.24 -16.74 -13.22
N LEU A 181 1.79 -15.85 -12.32
CA LEU A 181 2.57 -14.68 -11.87
C LEU A 181 3.26 -14.90 -10.51
N LYS A 182 3.85 -16.09 -10.34
CA LYS A 182 4.42 -16.56 -9.06
C LYS A 182 5.60 -15.72 -8.57
N ASP A 183 6.41 -15.23 -9.49
CA ASP A 183 7.63 -14.44 -9.28
C ASP A 183 7.35 -12.98 -8.90
N LYS A 184 6.11 -12.51 -9.09
CA LYS A 184 5.70 -11.14 -8.79
C LYS A 184 5.02 -11.00 -7.44
N VAL A 185 5.07 -9.79 -6.90
CA VAL A 185 4.11 -9.36 -5.88
C VAL A 185 2.84 -8.90 -6.60
N ASN A 186 1.74 -9.59 -6.35
CA ASN A 186 0.44 -9.29 -6.94
C ASN A 186 -0.39 -8.50 -5.93
N LEU A 187 -0.60 -7.21 -6.19
CA LEU A 187 -1.35 -6.30 -5.32
C LEU A 187 -2.83 -6.30 -5.70
N PHE A 188 -3.70 -6.48 -4.72
CA PHE A 188 -5.15 -6.57 -4.92
C PHE A 188 -5.90 -5.53 -4.07
N ASP A 189 -7.03 -5.06 -4.58
CA ASP A 189 -8.07 -4.42 -3.78
C ASP A 189 -8.98 -5.50 -3.14
N PHE A 190 -9.37 -5.32 -1.87
CA PHE A 190 -10.32 -6.15 -1.12
C PHE A 190 -9.96 -7.64 -1.06
N VAL A 191 -8.78 -7.93 -0.47
CA VAL A 191 -8.36 -9.30 -0.12
C VAL A 191 -9.09 -9.81 1.12
#